data_AF-A0A813UPP2-F1
#
_entry.id   AF-A0A813UPP2-F1
#
_cell.length_a   1.000
_cell.length_b   1.000
_cell.length_c   1.000
_cell.angle_alpha   90.00
_cell.angle_beta   90.00
_cell.angle_gamma   90.00
#
_symmetry.space_group_name_H-M   'P 1'
#
loop_
_entity.id
_entity.type
_entity.pdbx_description
1 polymer ?
#
loop_
_entity_poly.entity_id
_entity_poly.type
_entity_poly.pdbx_seq_one_letter_code
_entity_poly.pdbx_strand_id
1 'polypeptide(L)'
;MTTTGENVQLKDCSLDLDCIHGICNNKNINETYCICERGWTISNKAEFYGCTYEQKSKLAAFLLSFFLGGFGADWFYLSVGNGGYIAGGIFKMLTLGGMGIWWLVDWIRVLTNSFLDGQGVALLEWIP
;
A
#
# COMPACT_ATOMS: atom_id res chain seq x y z
N MET A 1 16.40 19.67 -0.39
CA MET A 1 16.56 19.85 1.07
C MET A 1 16.90 18.49 1.65
N THR A 2 18.12 18.35 2.12
CA THR A 2 18.79 17.09 2.49
C THR A 2 19.23 17.14 3.94
N THR A 3 18.92 16.11 4.70
CA THR A 3 19.75 15.54 5.79
C THR A 3 19.87 14.05 5.43
N THR A 4 20.95 13.61 4.78
CA THR A 4 22.13 13.00 5.40
C THR A 4 21.80 11.97 6.49
N GLY A 5 22.13 10.70 6.24
CA GLY A 5 22.89 9.98 7.26
C GLY A 5 22.31 8.72 7.89
N GLU A 6 21.41 7.99 7.25
CA GLU A 6 21.46 6.52 7.39
C GLU A 6 21.43 5.91 5.99
N ASN A 7 22.59 5.39 5.59
CA ASN A 7 22.61 4.25 4.69
C ASN A 7 21.79 3.19 5.41
N VAL A 8 20.51 3.01 5.04
CA VAL A 8 19.81 1.79 5.40
C VAL A 8 20.53 0.71 4.62
N GLN A 9 21.58 0.16 5.24
CA GLN A 9 22.23 -1.03 4.73
C GLN A 9 21.12 -2.05 4.56
N LEU A 10 20.96 -2.45 3.31
CA LEU A 10 20.23 -3.63 2.89
C LEU A 10 20.40 -4.67 3.97
N LYS A 11 19.32 -4.99 4.71
CA LYS A 11 19.40 -6.04 5.72
C LYS A 11 19.70 -7.31 4.97
N ASP A 12 20.92 -7.77 5.14
CA ASP A 12 21.41 -8.90 4.37
C ASP A 12 20.53 -10.10 4.67
N CYS A 13 19.78 -10.56 3.67
CA CYS A 13 19.15 -11.86 3.74
C CYS A 13 20.25 -12.90 3.53
N SER A 14 20.35 -13.87 4.44
CA SER A 14 21.31 -14.96 4.29
C SER A 14 20.67 -16.17 3.62
N LEU A 15 19.35 -16.33 3.80
CA LEU A 15 18.54 -17.43 3.28
C LEU A 15 17.19 -16.90 2.76
N ASP A 16 16.58 -17.62 1.81
CA ASP A 16 15.24 -17.26 1.28
C ASP A 16 14.16 -17.24 2.37
N LEU A 17 14.32 -18.04 3.42
CA LEU A 17 13.39 -18.06 4.56
C LEU A 17 13.35 -16.70 5.30
N ASP A 18 14.39 -15.88 5.18
CA ASP A 18 14.44 -14.56 5.78
C ASP A 18 13.48 -13.58 5.09
N CYS A 19 13.14 -13.82 3.82
CA CYS A 19 12.25 -12.95 3.06
C CYS A 19 10.77 -13.27 3.25
N ILE A 20 10.43 -14.40 3.90
CA ILE A 20 9.08 -14.93 4.22
C ILE A 20 8.19 -15.16 2.98
N HIS A 21 7.82 -14.09 2.27
CA HIS A 21 7.08 -14.11 0.99
C HIS A 21 7.93 -13.53 -0.13
N GLY A 22 9.16 -14.00 -0.24
CA GLY A 22 10.12 -13.50 -1.20
C GLY A 22 11.34 -14.38 -1.32
N ILE A 23 12.22 -13.99 -2.25
CA ILE A 23 13.47 -14.69 -2.55
C ILE A 23 14.62 -13.76 -2.21
N CYS A 24 15.67 -14.29 -1.59
CA CYS A 24 16.87 -13.52 -1.33
C CYS A 24 17.72 -13.43 -2.60
N ASN A 25 18.03 -12.21 -3.05
CA ASN A 25 18.88 -11.99 -4.21
C ASN A 25 20.14 -11.21 -3.82
N ASN A 26 21.24 -11.52 -4.49
CA ASN A 26 22.53 -10.88 -4.30
C ASN A 26 22.81 -9.95 -5.50
N LYS A 27 23.01 -8.66 -5.23
CA LYS A 27 23.37 -7.67 -6.25
C LYS A 27 24.88 -7.61 -6.49
N ASN A 28 25.66 -7.74 -5.41
CA ASN A 28 27.13 -7.77 -5.36
C ASN A 28 27.57 -8.53 -4.10
N ILE A 29 28.86 -8.85 -4.01
CA ILE A 29 29.48 -9.70 -2.97
C ILE A 29 28.98 -9.40 -1.53
N ASN A 30 28.62 -8.15 -1.21
CA ASN A 30 28.12 -7.73 0.12
C ASN A 30 26.79 -6.94 0.08
N GLU A 31 25.96 -7.09 -0.95
CA GLU A 31 24.63 -6.46 -1.00
C GLU A 31 23.57 -7.51 -1.32
N THR A 32 22.86 -7.98 -0.29
CA THR A 32 21.71 -8.88 -0.47
C THR A 32 20.39 -8.18 -0.14
N TYR A 33 19.35 -8.49 -0.91
CA TYR A 33 18.04 -7.87 -0.76
C TYR A 33 16.93 -8.87 -1.07
N CYS A 34 15.79 -8.71 -0.41
CA CYS A 34 14.61 -9.53 -0.67
C CYS A 34 13.83 -9.03 -1.88
N ILE A 35 13.52 -9.95 -2.79
CA ILE A 35 12.57 -9.75 -3.87
C ILE A 35 11.23 -10.33 -3.42
N CYS A 36 10.23 -9.48 -3.22
CA CYS A 36 8.91 -9.93 -2.78
C CYS A 36 8.10 -10.56 -3.92
N GLU A 37 7.29 -11.56 -3.56
CA GLU A 37 6.28 -12.12 -4.45
C GLU A 37 5.14 -11.11 -4.71
N ARG A 38 4.36 -11.34 -5.78
CA ARG A 38 3.24 -10.44 -6.10
C ARG A 38 2.25 -10.35 -4.94
N GLY A 39 1.88 -9.12 -4.59
CA GLY A 39 0.99 -8.84 -3.48
C GLY A 39 1.70 -8.64 -2.14
N TRP A 40 3.02 -8.79 -2.08
CA TRP A 40 3.80 -8.56 -0.87
C TRP A 40 4.81 -7.44 -1.06
N THR A 41 5.06 -6.70 0.01
CA THR A 41 6.10 -5.67 0.07
C THR A 41 6.69 -5.57 1.47
N ILE A 42 7.76 -4.79 1.58
CA ILE A 42 8.52 -4.61 2.80
C ILE A 42 7.72 -3.70 3.73
N SER A 43 7.55 -4.13 4.98
CA SER A 43 6.90 -3.32 6.01
C SER A 43 7.92 -2.36 6.63
N ASN A 44 7.59 -1.06 6.64
CA ASN A 44 8.39 -0.05 7.35
C ASN A 44 8.27 -0.13 8.88
N LYS A 45 7.45 -1.06 9.40
CA LYS A 45 7.12 -1.18 10.83
C LYS A 45 7.68 -2.44 11.49
N ALA A 46 8.34 -3.31 10.72
CA ALA A 46 8.87 -4.56 11.23
C ALA A 46 10.35 -4.42 11.62
N GLU A 47 10.69 -4.85 12.83
CA GLU A 47 12.08 -5.01 13.29
C GLU A 47 12.87 -5.98 12.40
N PHE A 48 12.15 -6.82 11.64
CA PHE A 48 12.67 -7.78 10.68
C PHE A 48 12.29 -7.36 9.25
N TYR A 49 13.28 -7.26 8.36
CA TYR A 49 13.12 -6.72 7.00
C TYR A 49 12.76 -7.88 6.06
N GLY A 50 11.49 -8.27 6.07
CA GLY A 50 10.93 -9.29 5.18
C GLY A 50 9.67 -8.81 4.46
N CYS A 51 9.25 -9.56 3.45
CA CYS A 51 8.02 -9.33 2.68
C CYS A 51 6.80 -9.71 3.54
N THR A 52 6.51 -8.85 4.52
CA THR A 52 5.51 -9.10 5.57
C THR A 52 4.25 -8.27 5.39
N TYR A 53 4.28 -7.26 4.53
CA TYR A 53 3.13 -6.42 4.27
C TYR A 53 2.39 -6.88 3.01
N GLU A 54 1.13 -7.29 3.18
CA GLU A 54 0.24 -7.65 2.07
C GLU A 54 -0.38 -6.38 1.46
N GLN A 55 -0.08 -6.13 0.19
CA GLN A 55 -0.60 -5.00 -0.56
C GLN A 55 -2.10 -5.16 -0.84
N LYS A 56 -2.85 -4.05 -0.72
CA LYS A 56 -4.26 -4.02 -1.12
C LYS A 56 -4.41 -3.94 -2.63
N SER A 57 -5.40 -4.65 -3.16
CA SER A 57 -5.63 -4.74 -4.61
C SER A 57 -6.21 -3.44 -5.15
N LYS A 58 -5.54 -2.83 -6.14
CA LYS A 58 -6.02 -1.61 -6.82
C LYS A 58 -7.40 -1.81 -7.47
N LEU A 59 -7.58 -2.96 -8.11
CA LEU A 59 -8.86 -3.32 -8.75
C LEU A 59 -9.97 -3.48 -7.71
N ALA A 60 -9.70 -4.10 -6.56
CA ALA A 60 -10.68 -4.21 -5.49
C ALA A 60 -11.07 -2.81 -4.96
N ALA A 61 -10.09 -1.94 -4.68
CA ALA A 61 -10.35 -0.57 -4.26
C ALA A 61 -11.20 0.20 -5.29
N PHE A 62 -10.91 0.04 -6.59
CA PHE A 62 -11.68 0.64 -7.67
C PHE A 62 -13.12 0.13 -7.71
N LEU A 63 -13.33 -1.18 -7.65
CA LEU A 63 -14.68 -1.77 -7.66
C LEU A 63 -15.48 -1.39 -6.42
N LEU A 64 -14.85 -1.37 -5.23
CA LEU A 64 -15.48 -0.87 -4.02
C LEU A 64 -15.87 0.60 -4.15
N SER A 65 -15.02 1.42 -4.76
CA SER A 65 -15.36 2.81 -5.07
C SER A 65 -16.53 2.87 -6.05
N PHE A 66 -16.53 2.09 -7.13
CA PHE A 66 -17.57 2.09 -8.16
C PHE A 66 -18.95 1.56 -7.70
N PHE A 67 -19.02 0.64 -6.75
CA PHE A 67 -20.32 0.11 -6.27
C PHE A 67 -20.74 0.70 -4.92
N LEU A 68 -19.79 0.95 -4.04
CA LEU A 68 -20.03 1.36 -2.64
C LEU A 68 -19.29 2.67 -2.26
N GLY A 69 -18.74 3.41 -3.23
CA GLY A 69 -17.97 4.63 -2.93
C GLY A 69 -18.82 5.79 -2.41
N GLY A 70 -20.14 5.78 -2.63
CA GLY A 70 -21.06 6.70 -1.97
C GLY A 70 -21.16 6.47 -0.44
N PHE A 71 -20.91 5.25 0.01
CA PHE A 71 -20.81 4.88 1.42
C PHE A 71 -19.37 4.97 1.97
N GLY A 72 -18.39 5.35 1.12
CA GLY A 72 -16.98 5.44 1.52
C GLY A 72 -16.28 4.10 1.75
N ALA A 73 -16.82 2.99 1.20
CA ALA A 73 -16.26 1.65 1.41
C ALA A 73 -14.82 1.49 0.90
N ASP A 74 -14.46 2.24 -0.14
CA ASP A 74 -13.10 2.35 -0.68
C ASP A 74 -12.10 2.92 0.35
N TRP A 75 -12.51 3.91 1.14
CA TRP A 75 -11.68 4.48 2.21
C TRP A 75 -11.54 3.54 3.40
N PHE A 76 -12.61 2.81 3.75
CA PHE A 76 -12.56 1.81 4.81
C PHE A 76 -11.65 0.63 4.44
N TYR A 77 -11.72 0.16 3.19
CA TYR A 77 -10.84 -0.90 2.67
C TYR A 77 -9.36 -0.54 2.76
N LEU A 78 -9.03 0.71 2.46
CA LEU A 78 -7.67 1.22 2.48
C LEU A 78 -7.22 1.72 3.86
N SER A 79 -8.08 1.69 4.87
CA SER A 79 -7.77 2.31 6.16
C SER A 79 -6.58 1.68 6.87
N VAL A 80 -6.44 0.34 6.84
CA VAL A 80 -5.34 -0.41 7.48
C VAL A 80 -4.95 0.14 8.87
N GLY A 81 -5.96 0.46 9.69
CA GLY A 81 -5.79 1.00 11.05
C GLY A 81 -5.50 2.52 11.15
N ASN A 82 -5.49 3.24 10.04
CA ASN A 82 -5.35 4.69 9.98
C ASN A 82 -6.71 5.38 10.19
N GLY A 83 -6.82 6.13 11.29
CA GLY A 83 -8.03 6.87 11.65
C GLY A 83 -8.43 7.94 10.63
N GLY A 84 -7.48 8.49 9.86
CA GLY A 84 -7.77 9.50 8.83
C GLY A 84 -8.60 8.93 7.67
N TYR A 85 -8.31 7.69 7.27
CA TYR A 85 -9.08 7.01 6.23
C TYR A 85 -10.50 6.66 6.69
N ILE A 86 -10.62 6.19 7.94
CA ILE A 86 -11.91 5.91 8.58
C ILE A 86 -12.76 7.19 8.64
N ALA A 87 -12.17 8.31 9.08
CA ALA A 87 -12.84 9.59 9.13
C ALA A 87 -13.28 10.07 7.73
N GLY A 88 -12.44 9.87 6.70
CA GLY A 88 -12.80 10.18 5.31
C GLY A 88 -13.98 9.36 4.78
N GLY A 89 -14.04 8.06 5.11
CA GLY A 89 -15.19 7.21 4.79
C GLY A 89 -16.48 7.67 5.48
N ILE A 90 -16.41 8.02 6.76
CA ILE A 90 -17.56 8.57 7.51
C ILE A 90 -18.00 9.92 6.94
N PHE A 91 -17.05 10.79 6.58
CA PHE A 91 -17.34 12.08 5.98
C PHE A 91 -18.09 11.92 4.64
N LYS A 92 -17.71 10.93 3.83
CA LYS A 92 -18.46 10.56 2.62
C LYS A 92 -19.89 10.14 2.93
N MET A 93 -20.11 9.32 3.95
CA MET A 93 -21.48 8.94 4.35
C MET A 93 -22.31 10.14 4.79
N LEU A 94 -21.75 11.03 5.60
CA LEU A 94 -22.43 12.24 6.08
C LEU A 94 -22.75 13.23 4.95
N THR A 95 -21.89 13.29 3.93
CA THR A 95 -22.09 14.12 2.74
C THR A 95 -22.90 13.42 1.64
N LEU A 96 -23.42 12.20 1.89
CA LEU A 96 -24.09 11.35 0.90
C LEU A 96 -23.26 11.17 -0.40
N GLY A 97 -21.93 11.04 -0.26
CA GLY A 97 -21.01 10.93 -1.39
C GLY A 97 -20.82 12.24 -2.17
N GLY A 98 -21.19 13.39 -1.58
CA GLY A 98 -20.96 14.74 -2.09
C GLY A 98 -21.39 14.96 -3.54
N MET A 99 -22.64 14.60 -3.86
CA MET A 99 -23.29 14.78 -5.18
C MET A 99 -22.54 14.11 -6.34
N GLY A 100 -21.73 13.07 -6.09
CA GLY A 100 -21.00 12.33 -7.12
C GLY A 100 -19.61 12.89 -7.49
N ILE A 101 -19.25 14.08 -6.99
CA ILE A 101 -17.93 14.69 -7.23
C ILE A 101 -16.83 13.88 -6.54
N TRP A 102 -17.08 13.43 -5.31
CA TRP A 102 -16.13 12.60 -4.54
C TRP A 102 -15.84 11.26 -5.22
N TRP A 103 -16.85 10.73 -5.91
CA TRP A 103 -16.73 9.52 -6.70
C TRP A 103 -15.74 9.67 -7.84
N LEU A 104 -15.87 10.76 -8.61
CA LEU A 104 -14.97 11.07 -9.71
C LEU A 104 -13.54 11.29 -9.23
N VAL A 105 -13.37 12.03 -8.13
CA VAL A 105 -12.05 12.31 -7.55
C VAL A 105 -11.35 11.02 -7.12
N ASP A 106 -12.06 10.10 -6.47
CA ASP A 106 -11.43 8.86 -6.02
C ASP A 106 -11.13 7.90 -7.16
N TRP A 107 -11.94 7.88 -8.22
CA TRP A 107 -11.58 7.15 -9.44
C TRP A 107 -10.29 7.67 -10.03
N ILE A 108 -10.13 9.00 -10.16
CA ILE A 108 -8.90 9.59 -10.66
C ILE A 108 -7.72 9.18 -9.78
N ARG A 109 -7.84 9.30 -8.45
CA ARG A 109 -6.76 8.96 -7.50
C ARG A 109 -6.37 7.49 -7.55
N VAL A 110 -7.33 6.59 -7.64
CA VAL A 110 -7.07 5.15 -7.78
C VAL A 110 -6.39 4.90 -9.11
N LEU A 111 -6.87 5.48 -10.22
CA LEU A 111 -6.28 5.28 -11.54
C LEU A 111 -4.84 5.81 -11.63
N THR A 112 -4.56 6.98 -11.05
CA THR A 112 -3.23 7.62 -11.08
C THR A 112 -2.20 7.01 -10.14
N ASN A 113 -2.50 5.88 -9.48
CA ASN A 113 -1.61 5.25 -8.48
C ASN A 113 -1.19 6.19 -7.34
N SER A 114 -1.92 7.28 -7.13
CA SER A 114 -1.63 8.26 -6.08
C SER A 114 -2.39 7.97 -4.79
N PHE A 115 -3.24 6.93 -4.80
CA PHE A 115 -4.00 6.52 -3.62
C PHE A 115 -3.25 5.39 -2.91
N LEU A 116 -2.57 5.77 -1.83
CA LEU A 116 -1.88 4.85 -0.94
C LEU A 116 -2.88 4.25 0.05
N ASP A 117 -2.50 3.17 0.71
CA ASP A 117 -3.24 2.70 1.88
C ASP A 117 -2.92 3.55 3.13
N GLY A 118 -3.58 3.20 4.23
CA GLY A 118 -3.40 3.84 5.53
C GLY A 118 -2.01 3.72 6.12
N GLN A 119 -1.17 2.83 5.60
CA GLN A 119 0.24 2.70 5.97
C GLN A 119 1.18 3.39 4.99
N GLY A 120 0.64 4.08 3.97
CA GLY A 120 1.42 4.78 2.97
C GLY A 120 2.02 3.85 1.91
N VAL A 121 1.51 2.63 1.78
CA VAL A 121 1.99 1.65 0.80
C VAL A 121 1.15 1.74 -0.48
N ALA A 122 1.81 1.55 -1.62
CA ALA A 122 1.16 1.55 -2.93
C ALA A 122 0.31 0.28 -3.15
N LEU A 123 -0.79 0.43 -3.87
CA LEU A 123 -1.72 -0.66 -4.18
C LEU A 123 -1.15 -1.60 -5.24
N LEU A 124 -1.53 -2.88 -5.14
CA LEU A 124 -1.16 -3.90 -6.12
C LEU A 124 -1.85 -3.61 -7.46
N GLU A 125 -1.05 -3.42 -8.50
CA GLU A 125 -1.52 -3.18 -9.86
C GLU A 125 -2.17 -4.44 -10.45
N TRP A 126 -3.22 -4.24 -11.25
CA TRP A 126 -3.93 -5.35 -11.90
C TRP A 126 -3.30 -5.74 -13.25
N ILE A 127 -2.48 -4.85 -13.85
CA ILE A 127 -1.69 -5.11 -15.05
C ILE A 127 -0.22 -5.03 -14.64
N PRO A 128 0.57 -6.10 -14.88
CA PRO A 128 1.99 -6.17 -14.58
C PRO A 128 2.88 -5.48 -15.63
#